data_AF-A0A843G6N2-F1
#
_entry.id   AF-A0A843G6N2-F1
#
_cell.length_a   1.000
_cell.length_b   1.000
_cell.length_c   1.000
_cell.angle_alpha   90.00
_cell.angle_beta   90.00
_cell.angle_gamma   90.00
#
_symmetry.space_group_name_H-M   'P 1'
#
loop_
_entity.id
_entity.type
_entity.pdbx_description
1 polymer ?
#
loop_
_entity_poly.entity_id
_entity_poly.type
_entity_poly.pdbx_seq_one_letter_code
_entity_poly.pdbx_strand_id
1 'polypeptide(L)' 'MSDDQDFENKVKLMINGNDIELNKFTDDIIKETILGLLKAIKTSEYGVDEVKNVEISIDNE' A
#
# COMPACT_ATOMS: atom_id res chain seq x y z
N MET A 1 12.56 28.96 -2.10
CA MET A 1 13.28 27.72 -1.72
C MET A 1 12.27 26.95 -0.88
N SER A 2 11.37 26.30 -1.61
CA SER A 2 11.27 24.84 -1.71
C SER A 2 10.38 24.39 -0.57
N ASP A 3 9.08 24.37 -0.84
CA ASP A 3 8.11 23.70 0.01
C ASP A 3 8.48 22.20 0.03
N ASP A 4 9.40 21.81 0.90
CA ASP A 4 9.51 20.44 1.37
C ASP A 4 8.21 20.18 2.15
N GLN A 5 7.14 19.91 1.40
CA GLN A 5 5.95 19.31 1.99
C GLN A 5 6.41 17.97 2.55
N ASP A 6 6.42 17.86 3.87
CA ASP A 6 6.64 16.61 4.59
C ASP A 6 5.79 15.52 3.92
N PHE A 7 6.47 14.64 3.20
CA PHE A 7 5.82 13.54 2.51
C PHE A 7 5.44 12.50 3.57
N GLU A 8 4.16 12.34 3.82
CA GLU A 8 3.65 11.30 4.70
C GLU A 8 3.45 9.99 3.91
N ASN A 9 4.20 8.95 4.29
CA ASN A 9 4.05 7.62 3.73
C ASN A 9 2.65 7.05 4.01
N LYS A 10 1.97 6.63 2.95
CA LYS A 10 0.67 5.94 3.03
C LYS A 10 0.83 4.43 3.08
N VAL A 11 2.02 3.92 2.75
CA VAL A 11 2.35 2.51 2.68
C VAL A 11 3.44 2.19 3.69
N LYS A 12 3.21 1.15 4.48
CA LYS A 12 4.24 0.50 5.30
C LYS A 12 4.73 -0.75 4.56
N LEU A 13 6.02 -0.81 4.23
CA LEU A 13 6.64 -2.00 3.64
C LEU A 13 7.58 -2.66 4.67
N MET A 14 7.41 -3.96 4.86
CA MET A 14 8.29 -4.78 5.71
C MET A 14 8.90 -5.90 4.88
N ILE A 15 10.23 -6.04 4.91
CA ILE A 15 10.96 -7.13 4.25
C ILE A 15 11.79 -7.87 5.30
N ASN A 16 11.51 -9.15 5.48
CA ASN A 16 12.19 -9.99 6.48
C ASN A 16 12.18 -9.38 7.90
N GLY A 17 11.06 -8.77 8.29
CA GLY A 17 10.93 -8.08 9.59
C GLY A 17 11.54 -6.68 9.65
N ASN A 18 12.15 -6.19 8.56
CA ASN A 18 12.75 -4.85 8.52
C ASN A 18 11.77 -3.86 7.87
N ASP A 19 11.49 -2.76 8.57
CA ASP A 19 10.72 -1.64 8.01
C ASP A 19 11.56 -0.92 6.93
N ILE A 20 11.00 -0.79 5.73
CA ILE A 20 11.66 -0.17 4.58
C ILE A 20 11.04 1.20 4.34
N GLU A 21 11.87 2.25 4.43
CA GLU A 21 11.44 3.62 4.10
C GLU A 21 11.23 3.76 2.60
N LEU A 22 10.02 4.20 2.21
CA LEU A 22 9.67 4.42 0.81
C LEU A 22 9.79 5.91 0.47
N ASN A 23 10.32 6.21 -0.70
CA ASN A 23 10.18 7.54 -1.29
C ASN A 23 8.77 7.76 -1.83
N LYS A 24 8.41 9.02 -2.10
CA LYS A 24 7.10 9.43 -2.62
C LYS A 24 6.64 8.65 -3.85
N PHE A 25 7.53 8.45 -4.82
CA PHE A 25 7.18 7.75 -6.05
C PHE A 25 6.82 6.29 -5.80
N THR A 26 7.61 5.59 -4.98
CA THR A 26 7.37 4.17 -4.67
C THR A 26 6.13 3.97 -3.80
N ASP A 27 5.90 4.85 -2.81
CA ASP A 27 4.68 4.84 -1.98
C ASP A 27 3.41 5.00 -2.82
N ASP A 28 3.37 6.01 -3.69
CA ASP A 28 2.21 6.28 -4.53
C ASP A 28 1.96 5.13 -5.53
N ILE A 29 3.01 4.57 -6.15
CA ILE A 29 2.86 3.44 -7.09
C ILE A 29 2.32 2.19 -6.39
N ILE A 30 2.86 1.82 -5.23
CA ILE A 30 2.39 0.64 -4.50
C ILE A 30 0.92 0.83 -4.11
N LYS A 31 0.57 1.98 -3.53
CA LYS A 31 -0.80 2.28 -3.13
C LYS A 31 -1.78 2.15 -4.29
N GLU A 32 -1.53 2.85 -5.40
CA GLU A 32 -2.48 2.87 -6.53
C GLU A 32 -2.59 1.49 -7.20
N THR A 33 -1.49 0.73 -7.27
CA THR A 33 -1.50 -0.64 -7.80
C THR A 33 -2.37 -1.55 -6.95
N ILE A 34 -2.17 -1.56 -5.63
CA ILE A 34 -2.95 -2.41 -4.71
C ILE A 34 -4.43 -2.03 -4.72
N LEU A 35 -4.76 -0.73 -4.67
CA LEU A 35 -6.15 -0.28 -4.76
C LEU A 35 -6.79 -0.63 -6.11
N GLY A 36 -6.03 -0.59 -7.20
CA GLY A 36 -6.48 -1.05 -8.51
C GLY A 36 -6.83 -2.54 -8.53
N LEU A 37 -5.96 -3.37 -7.95
CA LEU A 37 -6.20 -4.82 -7.81
C LEU A 37 -7.45 -5.11 -6.97
N LEU A 38 -7.62 -4.40 -5.85
CA LEU A 38 -8.78 -4.58 -4.98
C LEU A 38 -10.11 -4.18 -5.65
N LYS A 39 -10.10 -3.23 -6.59
CA LYS A 39 -11.31 -2.91 -7.38
C LYS A 39 -11.69 -4.04 -8.34
N ALA A 40 -10.72 -4.81 -8.81
CA ALA A 40 -10.98 -5.98 -9.66
C ALA A 40 -11.48 -7.18 -8.84
N ILE A 41 -11.10 -7.26 -7.57
CA ILE A 41 -11.62 -8.24 -6.61
C ILE A 41 -12.99 -7.74 -6.14
N LYS A 42 -14.02 -8.59 -6.24
CA LYS A 42 -15.33 -8.26 -5.68
C LYS A 42 -15.29 -8.48 -4.16
N THR A 43 -14.69 -7.56 -3.42
CA THR A 43 -14.45 -7.69 -1.97
C THR A 43 -15.74 -7.92 -1.16
N SER A 44 -16.88 -7.46 -1.67
CA SER A 44 -18.21 -7.73 -1.10
C SER A 44 -18.59 -9.22 -1.12
N GLU A 45 -18.13 -10.01 -2.08
CA GLU A 45 -18.33 -11.47 -2.10
C GLU A 45 -17.60 -12.16 -0.92
N TYR A 46 -16.65 -11.46 -0.30
CA TYR A 46 -15.91 -11.88 0.89
C TYR A 46 -16.35 -11.16 2.17
N GLY A 47 -17.48 -10.44 2.14
CA GLY A 47 -18.01 -9.70 3.29
C GLY A 47 -17.23 -8.44 3.65
N VAL A 48 -16.45 -7.89 2.72
CA VAL A 48 -15.70 -6.63 2.89
C VAL A 48 -16.37 -5.52 2.06
N ASP A 49 -17.26 -4.79 2.72
CA ASP A 49 -18.04 -3.68 2.11
C ASP A 49 -17.25 -2.37 2.02
N GLU A 50 -16.29 -2.15 2.93
CA GLU A 50 -15.45 -0.95 2.98
C GLU A 50 -13.99 -1.35 3.27
N VAL A 51 -13.06 -0.90 2.43
CA VAL A 51 -11.62 -1.16 2.60
C VAL A 51 -10.97 0.01 3.32
N LYS A 52 -10.59 -0.17 4.58
CA LYS A 52 -9.90 0.84 5.41
C LYS A 52 -8.41 0.60 5.53
N ASN A 53 -8.02 -0.67 5.64
CA ASN A 53 -6.64 -1.12 5.74
C ASN A 53 -6.48 -2.39 4.90
N VAL A 54 -5.30 -2.56 4.32
CA VAL A 54 -4.97 -3.69 3.46
C VAL A 54 -3.61 -4.21 3.92
N GLU A 55 -3.59 -5.48 4.31
CA GLU A 55 -2.36 -6.21 4.61
C GLU A 55 -2.19 -7.32 3.59
N ILE A 56 -1.01 -7.41 2.98
CA ILE A 56 -0.70 -8.39 1.94
C ILE A 56 0.59 -9.09 2.36
N SER A 57 0.52 -10.41 2.48
CA SER A 57 1.69 -11.27 2.65
C SER A 57 1.97 -11.98 1.34
N ILE A 58 3.22 -11.92 0.88
CA ILE A 58 3.70 -12.58 -0.33
C ILE A 58 4.82 -13.52 0.10
N ASP A 59 4.67 -14.81 -0.20
CA ASP A 59 5.75 -15.77 -0.10
C ASP A 59 6.58 -15.72 -1.39
N ASN A 60 7.90 -15.63 -1.28
CA ASN A 60 8.80 -15.38 -2.41
C ASN A 60 9.55 -16.63 -2.90
N GLU A 61 9.40 -17.78 -2.22
CA GLU A 61 10.15 -19.04 -2.45
C GLU A 61 11.69 -18.94 -2.34
#